data_AF-A0AAV2T6X0-F1
#
_entry.id   AF-A0AAV2T6X0-F1
#
_cell.length_a   1.000
_cell.length_b   1.000
_cell.length_c   1.000
_cell.angle_alpha   90.00
_cell.angle_beta   90.00
_cell.angle_gamma   90.00
#
_symmetry.space_group_name_H-M   'P 1'
#
loop_
_entity.id
_entity.type
_entity.pdbx_description
1 polymer ?
#
loop_
_entity_poly.entity_id
_entity_poly.type
_entity_poly.pdbx_seq_one_letter_code
_entity_poly.pdbx_strand_id
1 'polypeptide(L)'
;MFDKPLIDLIVPVSSSRPQTQGACPVSQKWFMLYYLLVERDLLNLRVTPISPNQPPERLKEMRISRQLPVVIYTPPGTSPPLVTRLSMLSSVSGQQRTESVAETEDERDQLLDSWHIPNFTSRSNNLPLVCQMVGSLNQLLQFGSVSSVQKCLSRINDHLKKTGTVFLEGDEPGYLDCILSPKLQHLRVAGGYYRGYSIPDELDYLQTYVNNICSLAAFRVSCPSDVDILLHYLERLVGTNTEVLAAHKRRIFQIPSDFQLLVPQEQKRRIEYGEQSPATCSGVAGTCPYPRSSLNRYKTMENWNRESKPDVSPDAQSHTTPYRGSSQYHPANSDNYSRQQVQDTRGHAQNPLYRNIPPSRYFNS
;
A
#
# COMPACT_ATOMS: atom_id res chain seq x y z
N MET A 1 -12.41 -13.69 -26.79
CA MET A 1 -12.11 -12.79 -25.67
C MET A 1 -10.64 -13.02 -25.34
N PHE A 2 -9.75 -12.09 -25.67
CA PHE A 2 -8.32 -12.29 -25.39
C PHE A 2 -8.12 -12.31 -23.88
N ASP A 3 -7.32 -13.27 -23.41
CA ASP A 3 -6.96 -13.35 -22.00
C ASP A 3 -6.18 -12.09 -21.62
N LYS A 4 -6.50 -11.45 -20.48
CA LYS A 4 -5.80 -10.24 -20.02
C LYS A 4 -4.64 -10.64 -19.12
N PRO A 5 -3.55 -9.84 -19.06
CA PRO A 5 -2.51 -10.09 -18.07
C PRO A 5 -3.11 -10.06 -16.66
N LEU A 6 -2.60 -10.91 -15.78
CA LEU A 6 -2.92 -10.90 -14.35
C LEU A 6 -1.79 -10.23 -13.59
N ILE A 7 -2.14 -9.26 -12.77
CA ILE A 7 -1.29 -8.69 -11.73
C ILE A 7 -1.71 -9.26 -10.39
N ASP A 8 -0.81 -10.00 -9.75
CA ASP A 8 -0.90 -10.31 -8.32
C ASP A 8 -0.13 -9.27 -7.53
N LEU A 9 -0.85 -8.41 -6.84
CA LEU A 9 -0.29 -7.40 -5.95
C LEU A 9 -0.28 -7.93 -4.51
N ILE A 10 0.92 -8.25 -4.03
CA ILE A 10 1.16 -8.69 -2.66
C ILE A 10 1.43 -7.46 -1.80
N VAL A 11 0.64 -7.28 -0.73
CA VAL A 11 0.66 -6.06 0.11
C VAL A 11 0.80 -6.44 1.58
N PRO A 12 1.32 -5.55 2.45
CA PRO A 12 1.30 -5.80 3.88
C PRO A 12 -0.15 -5.90 4.35
N VAL A 13 -0.40 -6.80 5.30
CA VAL A 13 -1.69 -6.94 5.97
C VAL A 13 -1.94 -5.79 6.95
N SER A 14 -3.20 -5.44 7.14
CA SER A 14 -3.66 -4.48 8.15
C SER A 14 -3.37 -4.99 9.57
N SER A 15 -2.93 -4.07 10.43
CA SER A 15 -2.66 -4.34 11.85
C SER A 15 -3.96 -4.47 12.66
N SER A 16 -5.05 -3.86 12.20
CA SER A 16 -6.36 -3.91 12.87
C SER A 16 -7.31 -4.97 12.29
N ARG A 17 -7.19 -5.31 11.00
CA ARG A 17 -8.08 -6.24 10.28
C ARG A 17 -7.27 -7.17 9.36
N PRO A 18 -6.86 -8.35 9.85
CA PRO A 18 -5.94 -9.26 9.14
C PRO A 18 -6.39 -9.75 7.75
N GLN A 19 -7.63 -9.52 7.34
CA GLN A 19 -8.15 -9.86 6.01
C GLN A 19 -7.93 -8.74 4.97
N THR A 20 -7.48 -7.57 5.40
CA THR A 20 -7.38 -6.36 4.56
C THR A 20 -5.95 -5.87 4.41
N GLN A 21 -5.71 -4.99 3.43
CA GLN A 21 -4.41 -4.35 3.23
C GLN A 21 -4.09 -3.34 4.34
N GLY A 22 -2.81 -3.25 4.70
CA GLY A 22 -2.30 -2.29 5.67
C GLY A 22 -2.02 -0.91 5.06
N ALA A 23 -1.72 0.05 5.92
CA ALA A 23 -1.58 1.46 5.55
C ALA A 23 -0.19 1.82 4.99
N CYS A 24 0.37 1.01 4.10
CA CYS A 24 1.61 1.39 3.40
C CYS A 24 1.28 2.31 2.22
N PRO A 25 1.77 3.58 2.16
CA PRO A 25 1.49 4.48 1.06
C PRO A 25 1.93 3.96 -0.31
N VAL A 26 3.05 3.22 -0.37
CA VAL A 26 3.54 2.63 -1.62
C VAL A 26 2.66 1.46 -2.06
N SER A 27 2.18 0.64 -1.13
CA SER A 27 1.20 -0.41 -1.46
C SER A 27 -0.11 0.20 -1.96
N GLN A 28 -0.59 1.28 -1.34
CA GLN A 28 -1.77 2.00 -1.81
C GLN A 28 -1.55 2.60 -3.21
N LYS A 29 -0.38 3.23 -3.48
CA LYS A 29 0.00 3.74 -4.82
C LYS A 29 -0.21 2.67 -5.89
N TRP A 30 0.43 1.50 -5.71
CA TRP A 30 0.37 0.44 -6.71
C TRP A 30 -1.01 -0.20 -6.82
N PHE A 31 -1.75 -0.33 -5.71
CA PHE A 31 -3.12 -0.81 -5.75
C PHE A 31 -4.01 0.15 -6.55
N MET A 32 -3.99 1.45 -6.25
CA MET A 32 -4.74 2.45 -7.01
C MET A 32 -4.41 2.38 -8.50
N LEU A 33 -3.12 2.33 -8.81
CA LEU A 33 -2.63 2.33 -10.18
C LEU A 33 -3.16 1.14 -10.97
N TYR A 34 -3.01 -0.08 -10.46
CA TYR A 34 -3.52 -1.27 -11.14
C TYR A 34 -5.04 -1.32 -11.18
N TYR A 35 -5.73 -0.80 -10.16
CA TYR A 35 -7.19 -0.70 -10.17
C TYR A 35 -7.67 0.22 -11.30
N LEU A 36 -7.01 1.37 -11.50
CA LEU A 36 -7.31 2.27 -12.61
C LEU A 36 -7.12 1.61 -13.99
N LEU A 37 -6.17 0.67 -14.11
CA LEU A 37 -5.96 -0.11 -15.33
C LEU A 37 -7.01 -1.22 -15.51
N VAL A 38 -7.51 -1.81 -14.42
CA VAL A 38 -8.70 -2.68 -14.44
C VAL A 38 -9.92 -1.91 -14.94
N GLU A 39 -10.14 -0.68 -14.45
CA GLU A 39 -11.27 0.16 -14.90
C GLU A 39 -11.20 0.50 -16.39
N ARG A 40 -9.99 0.51 -16.96
CA ARG A 40 -9.74 0.69 -18.40
C ARG A 40 -9.75 -0.62 -19.19
N ASP A 41 -10.12 -1.73 -18.56
CA ASP A 41 -10.21 -3.05 -19.16
C ASP A 41 -8.86 -3.63 -19.65
N LEU A 42 -7.73 -3.16 -19.10
CA LEU A 42 -6.38 -3.50 -19.60
C LEU A 42 -5.74 -4.71 -18.91
N LEU A 43 -6.14 -5.03 -17.67
CA LEU A 43 -5.58 -6.14 -16.91
C LEU A 43 -6.58 -6.71 -15.91
N ASN A 44 -6.28 -7.91 -15.40
CA ASN A 44 -6.91 -8.50 -14.23
C ASN A 44 -6.05 -8.21 -12.99
N LEU A 45 -6.69 -7.88 -11.86
CA LEU A 45 -6.00 -7.61 -10.60
C LEU A 45 -6.44 -8.58 -9.51
N ARG A 46 -5.45 -9.15 -8.82
CA ARG A 46 -5.63 -9.88 -7.57
C ARG A 46 -4.76 -9.24 -6.49
N VAL A 47 -5.35 -8.95 -5.33
CA VAL A 47 -4.64 -8.34 -4.19
C VAL A 47 -4.57 -9.35 -3.07
N THR A 48 -3.37 -9.58 -2.54
CA THR A 48 -3.13 -10.57 -1.48
C THR A 48 -2.43 -9.90 -0.31
N PRO A 49 -3.16 -9.55 0.76
CA PRO A 49 -2.57 -9.08 2.01
C PRO A 49 -1.81 -10.22 2.72
N ILE A 50 -0.56 -9.96 3.11
CA ILE A 50 0.26 -10.92 3.84
C ILE A 50 0.96 -10.30 5.04
N SER A 51 1.35 -11.14 6.00
CA SER A 51 2.28 -10.72 7.05
C SER A 51 3.72 -10.79 6.50
N PRO A 52 4.50 -9.70 6.49
CA PRO A 52 5.89 -9.73 6.04
C PRO A 52 6.78 -10.70 6.83
N ASN A 53 6.38 -10.98 8.07
CA ASN A 53 7.09 -11.87 8.99
C ASN A 53 6.69 -13.34 8.82
N GLN A 54 5.58 -13.61 8.13
CA GLN A 54 5.07 -14.95 7.88
C GLN A 54 4.59 -15.02 6.43
N PRO A 55 5.51 -14.98 5.44
CA PRO A 55 5.13 -15.12 4.06
C PRO A 55 4.59 -16.54 3.78
N PRO A 56 3.62 -16.69 2.87
CA PRO A 56 3.19 -17.99 2.37
C PRO A 56 4.31 -18.79 1.70
N GLU A 57 4.21 -20.13 1.69
CA GLU A 57 5.23 -21.03 1.11
C GLU A 57 5.58 -20.70 -0.34
N ARG A 58 4.58 -20.43 -1.20
CA ARG A 58 4.83 -20.04 -2.60
C ARG A 58 5.72 -18.79 -2.70
N LEU A 59 5.57 -17.81 -1.82
CA LEU A 59 6.45 -16.62 -1.84
C LEU A 59 7.86 -16.94 -1.31
N LYS A 60 7.98 -17.86 -0.34
CA LYS A 60 9.28 -18.35 0.15
C LYS A 60 10.04 -19.09 -0.95
N GLU A 61 9.35 -19.93 -1.72
CA GLU A 61 9.91 -20.68 -2.85
C GLU A 61 10.43 -19.74 -3.94
N MET A 62 9.72 -18.65 -4.22
CA MET A 62 10.14 -17.62 -5.18
C MET A 62 11.32 -16.77 -4.68
N ARG A 63 11.81 -16.98 -3.45
CA ARG A 63 12.93 -16.23 -2.82
C ARG A 63 12.73 -14.71 -2.80
N ILE A 64 11.47 -14.28 -2.80
CA ILE A 64 11.09 -12.87 -2.75
C ILE A 64 11.57 -12.28 -1.42
N SER A 65 12.18 -11.10 -1.48
CA SER A 65 12.61 -10.36 -0.31
C SER A 65 11.42 -10.03 0.60
N ARG A 66 11.69 -9.68 1.86
CA ARG A 66 10.64 -9.28 2.80
C ARG A 66 10.07 -7.88 2.51
N GLN A 67 10.47 -7.26 1.39
CA GLN A 67 10.02 -5.92 1.02
C GLN A 67 8.67 -6.02 0.30
N LEU A 68 7.72 -5.19 0.73
CA LEU A 68 6.38 -5.10 0.14
C LEU A 68 6.10 -3.65 -0.29
N PRO A 69 5.27 -3.41 -1.31
CA PRO A 69 4.51 -4.40 -2.09
C PRO A 69 5.39 -5.18 -3.08
N VAL A 70 4.90 -6.34 -3.52
CA VAL A 70 5.50 -7.13 -4.62
C VAL A 70 4.45 -7.32 -5.69
N VAL A 71 4.88 -7.27 -6.95
CA VAL A 71 4.02 -7.51 -8.11
C VAL A 71 4.48 -8.78 -8.80
N ILE A 72 3.57 -9.73 -8.99
CA ILE A 72 3.77 -10.87 -9.87
C ILE A 72 2.92 -10.65 -11.11
N TYR A 73 3.57 -10.51 -12.26
CA TYR A 73 2.92 -10.34 -13.55
C TYR A 73 2.85 -11.67 -14.27
N THR A 74 1.63 -12.06 -14.66
CA THR A 74 1.36 -13.22 -15.50
C THR A 74 0.82 -12.73 -16.85
N PRO A 75 1.52 -13.01 -17.96
CA PRO A 75 1.07 -12.57 -19.28
C PRO A 75 -0.15 -13.36 -19.77
N PRO A 76 -0.91 -12.83 -20.76
CA PRO A 76 -2.00 -13.52 -21.43
C PRO A 76 -1.63 -14.91 -21.95
N GLY A 77 -2.51 -15.89 -21.73
CA GLY A 77 -2.36 -17.25 -22.26
C GLY A 77 -1.39 -18.14 -21.48
N THR A 78 -0.85 -17.65 -20.36
CA THR A 78 -0.13 -18.51 -19.39
C THR A 78 -1.15 -19.17 -18.48
N SER A 79 -1.30 -20.49 -18.56
CA SER A 79 -2.13 -21.22 -17.60
C SER A 79 -1.59 -20.98 -16.19
N PRO A 80 -2.45 -20.71 -15.18
CA PRO A 80 -2.01 -20.72 -13.78
C PRO A 80 -1.28 -22.03 -13.52
N PRO A 81 -0.20 -22.07 -12.73
CA PRO A 81 0.41 -23.33 -12.36
C PRO A 81 -0.59 -24.09 -11.48
N LEU A 82 -1.51 -24.83 -12.12
CA LEU A 82 -2.12 -26.00 -11.53
C LEU A 82 -0.94 -26.89 -11.18
N VAL A 83 -0.77 -27.17 -9.89
CA VAL A 83 0.23 -28.04 -9.28
C VAL A 83 0.64 -29.14 -10.26
N THR A 84 1.64 -28.85 -11.06
CA THR A 84 2.23 -29.78 -12.01
C THR A 84 3.67 -29.84 -11.55
N ARG A 85 3.92 -30.70 -10.56
CA ARG A 85 5.22 -31.35 -10.49
C ARG A 85 5.47 -31.93 -11.87
N LEU A 86 6.34 -31.33 -12.67
CA LEU A 86 7.01 -32.01 -13.77
C LEU A 86 8.28 -31.19 -14.06
N SER A 87 9.41 -31.78 -13.71
CA SER A 87 10.29 -32.44 -14.69
C SER A 87 11.10 -31.37 -15.42
N MET A 88 12.38 -31.15 -15.07
CA MET A 88 13.47 -31.90 -15.71
C MET A 88 13.01 -32.45 -17.06
N LEU A 89 13.56 -31.95 -18.16
CA LEU A 89 13.16 -32.18 -19.58
C LEU A 89 12.27 -31.07 -20.15
N SER A 90 12.89 -29.99 -20.63
CA SER A 90 13.11 -29.86 -22.07
C SER A 90 13.64 -28.47 -22.43
N SER A 91 14.85 -28.43 -22.95
CA SER A 91 15.37 -27.37 -23.79
C SER A 91 14.52 -27.36 -25.07
N VAL A 92 13.51 -26.48 -25.14
CA VAL A 92 12.83 -26.13 -26.39
C VAL A 92 12.89 -24.63 -26.54
N SER A 93 13.60 -24.21 -27.58
CA SER A 93 13.68 -22.83 -28.04
C SER A 93 12.28 -22.37 -28.47
N GLY A 94 11.61 -21.69 -27.56
CA GLY A 94 10.36 -20.96 -27.73
C GLY A 94 10.15 -20.24 -26.42
N GLN A 95 10.20 -18.90 -26.43
CA GLN A 95 10.07 -18.08 -25.22
C GLN A 95 8.80 -18.48 -24.46
N GLN A 96 8.95 -19.32 -23.44
CA GLN A 96 7.89 -19.52 -22.46
C GLN A 96 7.63 -18.15 -21.85
N ARG A 97 6.38 -17.68 -21.97
CA ARG A 97 5.89 -16.46 -21.33
C ARG A 97 5.79 -16.73 -19.83
N THR A 98 6.93 -16.66 -19.15
CA THR A 98 7.06 -16.92 -17.72
C THR A 98 6.51 -15.76 -16.89
N GLU A 99 5.98 -16.07 -15.71
CA GLU A 99 5.66 -15.06 -14.69
C GLU A 99 6.90 -14.20 -14.41
N SER A 100 6.72 -12.89 -14.21
CA SER A 100 7.81 -11.98 -13.80
C SER A 100 7.49 -11.33 -12.46
N VAL A 101 8.49 -11.18 -11.61
CA VAL A 101 8.35 -10.59 -10.27
C VAL A 101 9.02 -9.22 -10.24
N ALA A 102 8.33 -8.23 -9.67
CA ALA A 102 8.84 -6.88 -9.44
C ALA A 102 8.74 -6.51 -7.95
N GLU A 103 9.89 -6.49 -7.28
CA GLU A 103 10.03 -6.30 -5.83
C GLU A 103 10.44 -4.87 -5.48
N THR A 104 11.27 -4.25 -6.32
CA THR A 104 11.70 -2.87 -6.14
C THR A 104 10.74 -1.89 -6.80
N GLU A 105 10.80 -0.62 -6.39
CA GLU A 105 10.00 0.42 -7.05
C GLU A 105 10.40 0.60 -8.51
N ASP A 106 11.70 0.57 -8.80
CA ASP A 106 12.25 0.70 -10.15
C ASP A 106 11.79 -0.45 -11.07
N GLU A 107 11.75 -1.69 -10.59
CA GLU A 107 11.23 -2.83 -11.35
C GLU A 107 9.73 -2.69 -11.67
N ARG A 108 8.93 -2.21 -10.71
CA ARG A 108 7.50 -1.97 -10.93
C ARG A 108 7.27 -0.81 -11.90
N ASP A 109 8.05 0.25 -11.77
CA ASP A 109 8.02 1.38 -12.71
C ASP A 109 8.45 0.94 -14.12
N GLN A 110 9.49 0.10 -14.25
CA GLN A 110 9.91 -0.46 -15.54
C GLN A 110 8.83 -1.36 -16.16
N LEU A 111 8.19 -2.21 -15.36
CA LEU A 111 7.07 -3.04 -15.81
C LEU A 111 5.91 -2.17 -16.31
N LEU A 112 5.54 -1.14 -15.55
CA LEU A 112 4.46 -0.22 -15.95
C LEU A 112 4.79 0.53 -17.23
N ASP A 113 6.01 1.09 -17.31
CA ASP A 113 6.49 1.85 -18.46
C ASP A 113 6.52 1.01 -19.74
N SER A 114 6.70 -0.32 -19.62
CA SER A 114 6.70 -1.24 -20.77
C SER A 114 5.35 -1.34 -21.48
N TRP A 115 4.25 -0.94 -20.84
CA TRP A 115 2.91 -0.95 -21.43
C TRP A 115 2.59 0.33 -22.22
N HIS A 116 3.42 1.36 -22.13
CA HIS A 116 3.28 2.63 -22.87
C HIS A 116 1.88 3.27 -22.74
N ILE A 117 1.30 3.22 -21.54
CA ILE A 117 -0.03 3.76 -21.28
C ILE A 117 0.11 5.27 -20.96
N PRO A 118 -0.59 6.17 -21.69
CA PRO A 118 -0.54 7.62 -21.42
C PRO A 118 -0.92 7.94 -19.97
N ASN A 119 -0.17 8.84 -19.31
CA ASN A 119 -0.32 9.23 -17.91
C ASN A 119 -0.04 8.12 -16.86
N PHE A 120 0.37 6.93 -17.28
CA PHE A 120 0.80 5.83 -16.41
C PHE A 120 2.29 5.57 -16.63
N THR A 121 3.11 6.56 -16.28
CA THR A 121 4.56 6.51 -16.45
C THR A 121 5.27 7.12 -15.26
N SER A 122 6.39 6.52 -14.88
CA SER A 122 7.30 7.07 -13.86
C SER A 122 8.05 8.32 -14.32
N ARG A 123 8.10 8.56 -15.64
CA ARG A 123 8.86 9.63 -16.28
C ARG A 123 8.04 10.91 -16.46
N SER A 124 7.65 11.53 -15.35
CA SER A 124 6.97 12.83 -15.34
C SER A 124 7.89 13.97 -14.88
N ASN A 125 7.83 15.10 -15.58
CA ASN A 125 8.48 16.36 -15.17
C ASN A 125 7.89 16.94 -13.88
N ASN A 126 6.66 16.55 -13.52
CA ASN A 126 5.98 16.99 -12.31
C ASN A 126 6.21 16.06 -11.11
N LEU A 127 6.97 14.97 -11.27
CA LEU A 127 7.29 14.05 -10.16
C LEU A 127 7.91 14.75 -8.93
N PRO A 128 8.80 15.75 -9.05
CA PRO A 128 9.33 16.47 -7.89
C PRO A 128 8.27 17.19 -7.04
N LEU A 129 7.10 17.50 -7.61
CA LEU A 129 5.97 18.12 -6.92
C LEU A 129 5.44 17.21 -5.80
N VAL A 130 5.37 15.90 -6.06
CA VAL A 130 4.74 14.92 -5.16
C VAL A 130 5.75 14.17 -4.28
N CYS A 131 7.03 14.14 -4.66
CA CYS A 131 8.07 13.44 -3.90
C CYS A 131 8.37 14.10 -2.55
N GLN A 132 8.31 15.43 -2.47
CA GLN A 132 8.63 16.18 -1.24
C GLN A 132 7.62 15.95 -0.10
N MET A 133 6.42 15.48 -0.44
CA MET A 133 5.32 15.31 0.51
C MET A 133 5.65 14.32 1.64
N VAL A 134 6.40 13.24 1.35
CA VAL A 134 6.80 12.25 2.38
C VAL A 134 7.73 12.89 3.40
N GLY A 135 8.76 13.60 2.92
CA GLY A 135 9.73 14.28 3.78
C GLY A 135 9.05 15.32 4.67
N SER A 136 8.16 16.12 4.10
CA SER A 136 7.41 17.14 4.84
C SER A 136 6.45 16.53 5.87
N LEU A 137 5.71 15.47 5.51
CA LEU A 137 4.85 14.76 6.45
C LEU A 137 5.67 14.17 7.62
N ASN A 138 6.82 13.56 7.32
CA ASN A 138 7.70 13.03 8.36
C ASN A 138 8.22 14.17 9.27
N GLN A 139 8.60 15.33 8.71
CA GLN A 139 9.01 16.48 9.52
C GLN A 139 7.89 17.01 10.41
N LEU A 140 6.65 17.07 9.91
CA LEU A 140 5.48 17.44 10.70
C LEU A 140 5.26 16.44 11.84
N LEU A 141 5.20 15.15 11.51
CA LEU A 141 4.90 14.11 12.50
C LEU A 141 6.01 13.96 13.54
N GLN A 142 7.28 14.14 13.17
CA GLN A 142 8.41 13.99 14.09
C GLN A 142 8.69 15.27 14.88
N PHE A 143 8.69 16.43 14.24
CA PHE A 143 9.18 17.68 14.82
C PHE A 143 8.10 18.75 15.01
N GLY A 144 6.86 18.50 14.58
CA GLY A 144 5.81 19.53 14.55
C GLY A 144 6.10 20.64 13.54
N SER A 145 7.04 20.44 12.61
CA SER A 145 7.41 21.46 11.63
C SER A 145 6.34 21.57 10.54
N VAL A 146 5.55 22.63 10.60
CA VAL A 146 4.42 22.86 9.69
C VAL A 146 4.86 23.49 8.35
N SER A 147 5.92 24.30 8.37
CA SER A 147 6.33 25.13 7.23
C SER A 147 6.64 24.33 5.95
N SER A 148 7.28 23.17 6.07
CA SER A 148 7.61 22.30 4.92
C SER A 148 6.35 21.72 4.27
N VAL A 149 5.38 21.28 5.08
CA VAL A 149 4.10 20.76 4.58
C VAL A 149 3.33 21.87 3.89
N GLN A 150 3.18 23.04 4.52
CA GLN A 150 2.48 24.18 3.91
C GLN A 150 3.08 24.56 2.56
N LYS A 151 4.40 24.69 2.46
CA LYS A 151 5.07 24.97 1.18
C LYS A 151 4.81 23.90 0.12
N CYS A 152 4.78 22.62 0.50
CA CYS A 152 4.45 21.54 -0.44
C CYS A 152 2.99 21.66 -0.92
N LEU A 153 2.04 21.86 0.00
CA LEU A 153 0.61 21.98 -0.32
C LEU A 153 0.33 23.20 -1.21
N SER A 154 0.92 24.37 -0.90
CA SER A 154 0.79 25.57 -1.73
C SER A 154 1.31 25.34 -3.14
N ARG A 155 2.47 24.67 -3.31
CA ARG A 155 3.01 24.35 -4.65
C ARG A 155 2.08 23.43 -5.45
N ILE A 156 1.46 22.45 -4.79
CA ILE A 156 0.48 21.56 -5.45
C ILE A 156 -0.77 22.35 -5.84
N ASN A 157 -1.27 23.19 -4.94
CA ASN A 157 -2.42 24.06 -5.20
C ASN A 157 -2.15 25.00 -6.40
N ASP A 158 -0.99 25.65 -6.42
CA ASP A 158 -0.60 26.56 -7.51
C ASP A 158 -0.42 25.83 -8.84
N HIS A 159 0.08 24.59 -8.81
CA HIS A 159 0.15 23.74 -9.99
C HIS A 159 -1.24 23.43 -10.54
N LEU A 160 -2.16 22.94 -9.70
CA LEU A 160 -3.55 22.66 -10.08
C LEU A 160 -4.27 23.90 -10.60
N LYS A 161 -4.05 25.05 -9.96
CA LYS A 161 -4.58 26.35 -10.42
C LYS A 161 -4.06 26.72 -11.80
N LYS A 162 -2.76 26.52 -12.05
CA LYS A 162 -2.11 26.88 -13.31
C LYS A 162 -2.54 25.97 -14.45
N THR A 163 -2.68 24.66 -14.21
CA THR A 163 -3.07 23.71 -15.26
C THR A 163 -4.57 23.73 -15.53
N GLY A 164 -5.39 23.99 -14.51
CA GLY A 164 -6.85 23.97 -14.62
C GLY A 164 -7.43 22.57 -14.85
N THR A 165 -6.63 21.53 -14.60
CA THR A 165 -7.00 20.12 -14.79
C THR A 165 -7.68 19.53 -13.56
N VAL A 166 -8.49 18.49 -13.74
CA VAL A 166 -9.17 17.79 -12.61
C VAL A 166 -8.17 17.08 -11.68
N PHE A 167 -7.12 16.49 -12.27
CA PHE A 167 -6.03 15.79 -11.58
C PHE A 167 -4.67 16.43 -11.91
N LEU A 168 -3.56 15.87 -11.41
CA LEU A 168 -2.24 16.54 -11.48
C LEU A 168 -1.72 16.77 -12.90
N GLU A 169 -2.01 15.85 -13.83
CA GLU A 169 -1.47 15.90 -15.21
C GLU A 169 -2.55 15.84 -16.30
N GLY A 170 -3.83 15.87 -15.92
CA GLY A 170 -4.94 15.81 -16.87
C GLY A 170 -6.29 15.65 -16.18
N ASP A 171 -7.32 15.39 -16.98
CA ASP A 171 -8.69 15.25 -16.46
C ASP A 171 -9.04 13.82 -16.05
N GLU A 172 -8.13 12.87 -16.30
CA GLU A 172 -8.22 11.48 -15.84
C GLU A 172 -7.09 11.19 -14.84
N PRO A 173 -7.34 10.36 -13.80
CA PRO A 173 -6.33 10.06 -12.80
C PRO A 173 -5.22 9.17 -13.40
N GLY A 174 -3.99 9.45 -13.01
CA GLY A 174 -2.79 8.75 -13.47
C GLY A 174 -1.74 8.52 -12.39
N TYR A 175 -0.49 8.34 -12.82
CA TYR A 175 0.63 7.91 -11.98
C TYR A 175 0.91 8.85 -10.80
N LEU A 176 0.97 10.16 -11.03
CA LEU A 176 1.25 11.13 -9.97
C LEU A 176 0.13 11.20 -8.93
N ASP A 177 -1.12 11.01 -9.35
CA ASP A 177 -2.26 11.01 -8.46
C ASP A 177 -2.20 9.82 -7.49
N CYS A 178 -1.82 8.64 -8.00
CA CYS A 178 -1.57 7.44 -7.19
C CYS A 178 -0.38 7.62 -6.23
N ILE A 179 0.59 8.50 -6.52
CA ILE A 179 1.67 8.84 -5.58
C ILE A 179 1.20 9.81 -4.51
N LEU A 180 0.49 10.87 -4.90
CA LEU A 180 0.15 11.98 -4.02
C LEU A 180 -1.00 11.61 -3.07
N SER A 181 -2.04 10.96 -3.58
CA SER A 181 -3.28 10.72 -2.82
C SER A 181 -3.09 9.91 -1.53
N PRO A 182 -2.29 8.82 -1.46
CA PRO A 182 -2.01 8.15 -0.20
C PRO A 182 -1.37 9.08 0.83
N LYS A 183 -0.44 9.94 0.38
CA LYS A 183 0.31 10.85 1.25
C LYS A 183 -0.58 11.97 1.80
N LEU A 184 -1.50 12.49 0.99
CA LEU A 184 -2.48 13.47 1.45
C LEU A 184 -3.44 12.85 2.47
N GLN A 185 -3.90 11.61 2.24
CA GLN A 185 -4.77 10.94 3.20
C GLN A 185 -4.05 10.67 4.52
N HIS A 186 -2.79 10.22 4.45
CA HIS A 186 -1.95 10.07 5.63
C HIS A 186 -1.73 11.38 6.38
N LEU A 187 -1.52 12.49 5.67
CA LEU A 187 -1.43 13.82 6.28
C LEU A 187 -2.74 14.20 7.00
N ARG A 188 -3.89 14.03 6.35
CA ARG A 188 -5.20 14.35 6.91
C ARG A 188 -5.45 13.57 8.21
N VAL A 189 -5.17 12.26 8.21
CA VAL A 189 -5.41 11.39 9.35
C VAL A 189 -4.35 11.53 10.44
N ALA A 190 -3.08 11.26 10.12
CA ALA A 190 -2.00 11.25 11.11
C ALA A 190 -1.58 12.67 11.51
N GLY A 191 -1.54 13.61 10.57
CA GLY A 191 -1.27 15.02 10.88
C GLY A 191 -2.37 15.62 11.77
N GLY A 192 -3.63 15.32 11.48
CA GLY A 192 -4.76 15.71 12.31
C GLY A 192 -4.68 15.12 13.71
N TYR A 193 -4.49 13.79 13.83
CA TYR A 193 -4.48 13.11 15.12
C TYR A 193 -3.26 13.43 15.99
N TYR A 194 -2.04 13.38 15.44
CA TYR A 194 -0.82 13.55 16.24
C TYR A 194 -0.38 15.00 16.41
N ARG A 195 -0.80 15.89 15.51
CA ARG A 195 -0.29 17.28 15.46
C ARG A 195 -1.39 18.33 15.36
N GLY A 196 -2.67 17.95 15.34
CA GLY A 196 -3.78 18.90 15.15
C GLY A 196 -3.72 19.65 13.81
N TYR A 197 -2.99 19.10 12.83
CA TYR A 197 -2.77 19.76 11.55
C TYR A 197 -3.90 19.45 10.56
N SER A 198 -4.46 20.49 9.95
CA SER A 198 -5.41 20.40 8.84
C SER A 198 -4.83 21.03 7.58
N ILE A 199 -5.24 20.50 6.42
CA ILE A 199 -4.99 21.18 5.13
C ILE A 199 -5.73 22.53 5.19
N PRO A 200 -5.07 23.66 4.91
CA PRO A 200 -5.70 24.98 4.96
C PRO A 200 -6.86 25.11 3.96
N ASP A 201 -7.95 25.74 4.38
CA ASP A 201 -9.18 25.86 3.58
C ASP A 201 -9.01 26.79 2.37
N GLU A 202 -8.07 27.75 2.46
CA GLU A 202 -7.74 28.67 1.36
C GLU A 202 -7.05 28.00 0.15
N LEU A 203 -6.71 26.71 0.24
CA LEU A 203 -6.13 25.95 -0.87
C LEU A 203 -7.24 25.30 -1.74
N ASP A 204 -8.11 26.13 -2.32
CA ASP A 204 -9.34 25.71 -3.01
C ASP A 204 -9.13 24.63 -4.09
N TYR A 205 -8.07 24.76 -4.89
CA TYR A 205 -7.76 23.81 -5.97
C TYR A 205 -7.30 22.47 -5.41
N LEU A 206 -6.49 22.51 -4.33
CA LEU A 206 -6.10 21.30 -3.62
C LEU A 206 -7.30 20.63 -2.92
N GLN A 207 -8.19 21.40 -2.30
CA GLN A 207 -9.39 20.87 -1.66
C GLN A 207 -10.29 20.18 -2.70
N THR A 208 -10.50 20.83 -3.85
CA THR A 208 -11.24 20.25 -4.98
C THR A 208 -10.59 18.96 -5.47
N TYR A 209 -9.27 18.96 -5.64
CA TYR A 209 -8.51 17.76 -6.02
C TYR A 209 -8.66 16.61 -5.02
N VAL A 210 -8.57 16.89 -3.71
CA VAL A 210 -8.76 15.88 -2.65
C VAL A 210 -10.18 15.29 -2.73
N ASN A 211 -11.19 16.11 -3.00
CA ASN A 211 -12.57 15.65 -3.16
C ASN A 211 -12.71 14.74 -4.38
N ASN A 212 -12.14 15.12 -5.52
CA ASN A 212 -12.12 14.31 -6.73
C ASN A 212 -11.45 12.96 -6.49
N ILE A 213 -10.27 12.95 -5.86
CA ILE A 213 -9.56 11.72 -5.49
C ILE A 213 -10.40 10.82 -4.56
N CYS A 214 -11.02 11.39 -3.52
CA CYS A 214 -11.82 10.62 -2.57
C CYS A 214 -13.08 10.00 -3.22
N SER A 215 -13.53 10.56 -4.35
CA SER A 215 -14.65 10.02 -5.12
C SER A 215 -14.27 8.83 -6.02
N LEU A 216 -12.98 8.62 -6.28
CA LEU A 216 -12.50 7.51 -7.12
C LEU A 216 -12.70 6.15 -6.43
N ALA A 217 -13.22 5.16 -7.17
CA ALA A 217 -13.31 3.79 -6.70
C ALA A 217 -11.93 3.21 -6.36
N ALA A 218 -10.93 3.47 -7.19
CA ALA A 218 -9.54 3.07 -6.97
C ALA A 218 -9.01 3.56 -5.61
N PHE A 219 -9.28 4.81 -5.24
CA PHE A 219 -8.88 5.37 -3.93
C PHE A 219 -9.67 4.72 -2.80
N ARG A 220 -11.01 4.69 -2.88
CA ARG A 220 -11.87 4.14 -1.81
C ARG A 220 -11.59 2.69 -1.48
N VAL A 221 -11.29 1.88 -2.49
CA VAL A 221 -11.02 0.44 -2.35
C VAL A 221 -9.62 0.18 -1.80
N SER A 222 -8.63 0.96 -2.24
CA SER A 222 -7.25 0.79 -1.81
C SER A 222 -6.93 1.45 -0.46
N CYS A 223 -7.71 2.47 -0.07
CA CYS A 223 -7.43 3.25 1.12
C CYS A 223 -7.54 2.39 2.38
N PRO A 224 -6.49 2.38 3.23
CA PRO A 224 -6.56 1.74 4.54
C PRO A 224 -7.57 2.46 5.46
N SER A 225 -7.92 1.81 6.55
CA SER A 225 -8.69 2.47 7.62
C SER A 225 -7.87 3.56 8.30
N ASP A 226 -8.54 4.58 8.86
CA ASP A 226 -7.88 5.63 9.63
C ASP A 226 -7.13 5.03 10.83
N VAL A 227 -7.69 4.00 11.46
CA VAL A 227 -7.03 3.20 12.52
C VAL A 227 -5.69 2.62 12.03
N ASP A 228 -5.66 2.00 10.85
CA ASP A 228 -4.42 1.42 10.31
C ASP A 228 -3.39 2.49 9.94
N ILE A 229 -3.82 3.67 9.45
CA ILE A 229 -2.91 4.80 9.20
C ILE A 229 -2.29 5.27 10.51
N LEU A 230 -3.08 5.43 11.57
CA LEU A 230 -2.56 5.83 12.88
C LEU A 230 -1.60 4.78 13.43
N LEU A 231 -1.97 3.50 13.39
CA LEU A 231 -1.08 2.40 13.82
C LEU A 231 0.22 2.36 13.01
N HIS A 232 0.16 2.62 11.70
CA HIS A 232 1.34 2.67 10.83
C HIS A 232 2.37 3.68 11.33
N TYR A 233 1.94 4.87 11.76
CA TYR A 233 2.85 5.86 12.32
C TYR A 233 3.21 5.57 13.76
N LEU A 234 2.26 5.15 14.60
CA LEU A 234 2.51 4.85 16.01
C LEU A 234 3.67 3.86 16.19
N GLU A 235 3.71 2.80 15.39
CA GLU A 235 4.76 1.78 15.45
C GLU A 235 6.15 2.28 15.00
N ARG A 236 6.18 3.44 14.33
CA ARG A 236 7.40 4.09 13.81
C ARG A 236 7.83 5.30 14.64
N LEU A 237 7.01 5.74 15.59
CA LEU A 237 7.37 6.76 16.58
C LEU A 237 8.24 6.09 17.67
N VAL A 238 9.55 6.08 17.44
CA VAL A 238 10.50 5.33 18.27
C VAL A 238 10.65 5.92 19.68
N GLY A 239 10.91 5.08 20.69
CA GLY A 239 11.25 5.52 22.05
C GLY A 239 10.08 5.56 23.04
N THR A 240 8.91 5.06 22.65
CA THR A 240 7.77 4.90 23.57
C THR A 240 7.94 3.63 24.41
N ASN A 241 7.89 3.78 25.74
CA ASN A 241 7.74 2.65 26.68
C ASN A 241 6.58 1.77 26.19
N THR A 242 6.76 0.44 26.23
CA THR A 242 5.75 -0.56 25.85
C THR A 242 4.36 -0.26 26.44
N GLU A 243 4.30 0.26 27.66
CA GLU A 243 3.05 0.67 28.32
C GLU A 243 2.40 1.89 27.65
N VAL A 244 3.21 2.89 27.30
CA VAL A 244 2.76 4.09 26.57
C VAL A 244 2.28 3.70 25.18
N LEU A 245 3.01 2.83 24.49
CA LEU A 245 2.61 2.30 23.18
C LEU A 245 1.28 1.53 23.29
N ALA A 246 1.14 0.67 24.29
CA ALA A 246 -0.09 -0.09 24.53
C ALA A 246 -1.28 0.84 24.90
N ALA A 247 -1.03 1.92 25.64
CA ALA A 247 -2.06 2.93 25.94
C ALA A 247 -2.50 3.68 24.66
N HIS A 248 -1.56 4.08 23.80
CA HIS A 248 -1.89 4.71 22.52
C HIS A 248 -2.62 3.76 21.58
N LYS A 249 -2.19 2.49 21.47
CA LYS A 249 -2.91 1.47 20.70
C LYS A 249 -4.35 1.34 21.20
N ARG A 250 -4.56 1.22 22.52
CA ARG A 250 -5.91 1.17 23.11
C ARG A 250 -6.78 2.38 22.74
N ARG A 251 -6.23 3.60 22.80
CA ARG A 251 -6.95 4.81 22.40
C ARG A 251 -7.34 4.79 20.91
N ILE A 252 -6.42 4.39 20.04
CA ILE A 252 -6.66 4.32 18.59
C ILE A 252 -7.78 3.31 18.27
N PHE A 253 -7.79 2.13 18.91
CA PHE A 253 -8.85 1.13 18.70
C PHE A 253 -10.22 1.56 19.23
N GLN A 254 -10.28 2.57 20.10
CA GLN A 254 -11.53 3.14 20.63
C GLN A 254 -12.08 4.28 19.76
N ILE A 255 -11.33 4.75 18.75
CA ILE A 255 -11.81 5.78 17.83
C ILE A 255 -13.04 5.22 17.10
N PRO A 256 -14.21 5.88 17.19
CA PRO A 256 -15.42 5.45 16.49
C PRO A 256 -15.16 5.27 15.00
N SER A 257 -15.78 4.25 14.40
CA SER A 257 -15.58 3.91 12.98
C SER A 257 -16.08 4.99 12.00
N ASP A 258 -16.85 5.93 12.54
CA ASP A 258 -17.46 7.12 11.97
C ASP A 258 -16.57 8.37 12.09
N PHE A 259 -15.43 8.26 12.78
CA PHE A 259 -14.29 9.18 12.62
C PHE A 259 -13.58 8.86 11.29
N GLN A 260 -14.31 9.01 10.19
CA GLN A 260 -13.81 8.86 8.84
C GLN A 260 -13.41 10.23 8.31
N LEU A 261 -12.11 10.47 8.15
CA LEU A 261 -11.64 11.56 7.28
C LEU A 261 -11.92 11.27 5.79
N LEU A 262 -12.55 10.15 5.44
CA LEU A 262 -12.86 9.77 4.06
C LEU A 262 -14.04 10.51 3.41
N VAL A 263 -14.58 11.54 4.07
CA VAL A 263 -15.61 12.38 3.46
C VAL A 263 -15.17 13.84 3.59
N PRO A 264 -15.04 14.58 2.47
CA PRO A 264 -14.89 16.03 2.50
C PRO A 264 -15.94 16.69 3.40
N GLN A 265 -15.57 17.75 4.11
CA GLN A 265 -16.45 18.49 5.05
C GLN A 265 -17.82 18.83 4.42
N GLU A 266 -17.87 19.13 3.13
CA GLU A 266 -19.11 19.45 2.41
C GLU A 266 -20.09 18.27 2.31
N GLN A 267 -19.60 17.05 2.14
CA GLN A 267 -20.44 15.87 2.00
C GLN A 267 -20.91 15.35 3.38
N LYS A 268 -20.18 15.66 4.45
CA LYS A 268 -20.65 15.48 5.83
C LYS A 268 -21.79 16.45 6.17
N ARG A 269 -21.66 17.73 5.80
CA ARG A 269 -22.73 18.75 5.97
C ARG A 269 -24.02 18.39 5.22
N ARG A 270 -23.94 17.88 3.98
CA ARG A 270 -25.13 17.46 3.20
C ARG A 270 -25.86 16.23 3.76
N ILE A 271 -25.18 15.38 4.52
CA ILE A 271 -25.76 14.19 5.14
C ILE A 271 -26.35 14.55 6.52
N GLU A 272 -25.69 15.44 7.28
CA GLU A 272 -26.14 15.87 8.62
C GLU A 272 -27.32 16.85 8.57
N TYR A 273 -27.41 17.69 7.54
CA TYR A 273 -28.54 18.60 7.32
C TYR A 273 -29.17 18.24 5.99
N GLY A 274 -30.22 17.43 6.00
CA GLY A 274 -30.92 16.99 4.79
C GLY A 274 -31.49 18.17 4.00
N GLU A 275 -30.71 18.71 3.07
CA GLU A 275 -31.13 19.81 2.20
C GLU A 275 -31.52 19.30 0.81
N GLN A 276 -32.71 19.74 0.41
CA GLN A 276 -33.34 19.51 -0.89
C GLN A 276 -32.51 20.13 -2.01
N SER A 277 -32.50 19.46 -3.16
CA SER A 277 -31.78 19.87 -4.38
C SER A 277 -31.96 21.36 -4.70
N PRO A 278 -30.88 22.10 -5.03
CA PRO A 278 -31.05 23.41 -5.66
C PRO A 278 -31.58 23.23 -7.08
N ALA A 279 -32.52 24.12 -7.42
CA ALA A 279 -33.19 24.21 -8.69
C ALA A 279 -32.21 24.33 -9.89
N THR A 280 -32.50 23.56 -10.94
CA THR A 280 -32.29 23.86 -12.37
C THR A 280 -31.16 24.83 -12.74
N CYS A 281 -29.99 24.28 -13.08
CA CYS A 281 -29.18 24.85 -14.15
C CYS A 281 -29.63 24.22 -15.48
N SER A 282 -30.34 24.99 -16.28
CA SER A 282 -30.62 24.70 -17.68
C SER A 282 -29.32 24.80 -18.49
N GLY A 283 -28.92 23.71 -19.15
CA GLY A 283 -27.91 23.76 -20.22
C GLY A 283 -26.84 22.67 -20.11
N VAL A 284 -26.98 21.66 -20.97
CA VAL A 284 -26.01 20.60 -21.31
C VAL A 284 -25.95 19.42 -20.34
N ALA A 285 -26.62 18.34 -20.76
CA ALA A 285 -26.57 17.01 -20.17
C ALA A 285 -25.15 16.41 -20.32
N GLY A 286 -24.27 16.68 -19.37
CA GLY A 286 -23.05 15.91 -19.14
C GLY A 286 -23.36 14.75 -18.21
N THR A 287 -23.44 13.54 -18.76
CA THR A 287 -23.42 12.28 -18.00
C THR A 287 -22.20 12.25 -17.08
N CYS A 288 -22.37 12.03 -15.76
CA CYS A 288 -21.26 11.59 -14.92
C CYS A 288 -20.62 10.33 -15.56
N PRO A 289 -19.32 10.35 -15.93
CA PRO A 289 -18.72 9.26 -16.70
C PRO A 289 -18.53 7.95 -15.92
N TYR A 290 -18.69 7.97 -14.59
CA TYR A 290 -18.37 6.82 -13.76
C TYR A 290 -19.64 6.01 -13.42
N PRO A 291 -19.93 4.91 -14.13
CA PRO A 291 -20.99 4.01 -13.74
C PRO A 291 -20.69 3.44 -12.36
N ARG A 292 -21.67 3.53 -11.43
CA ARG A 292 -21.72 2.73 -10.21
C ARG A 292 -21.94 1.26 -10.60
N SER A 293 -20.93 0.58 -11.13
CA SER A 293 -21.01 -0.86 -11.45
C SER A 293 -20.23 -1.69 -10.42
N SER A 294 -20.99 -2.46 -9.64
CA SER A 294 -20.69 -3.70 -8.91
C SER A 294 -19.24 -4.04 -8.54
N LEU A 295 -19.06 -4.29 -7.23
CA LEU A 295 -17.92 -4.72 -6.42
C LEU A 295 -17.05 -5.93 -6.88
N ASN A 296 -17.11 -6.37 -8.14
CA ASN A 296 -16.39 -7.56 -8.64
C ASN A 296 -15.24 -7.25 -9.61
N ARG A 297 -14.64 -6.05 -9.55
CA ARG A 297 -13.58 -5.64 -10.51
C ARG A 297 -12.19 -6.22 -10.21
N TYR A 298 -11.93 -6.66 -8.98
CA TYR A 298 -10.67 -7.30 -8.58
C TYR A 298 -10.94 -8.40 -7.57
N LYS A 299 -10.01 -9.35 -7.41
CA LYS A 299 -10.12 -10.43 -6.42
C LYS A 299 -9.21 -10.15 -5.22
N THR A 300 -9.76 -10.15 -4.02
CA THR A 300 -8.95 -10.24 -2.80
C THR A 300 -8.79 -11.71 -2.43
N MET A 301 -7.55 -12.18 -2.26
CA MET A 301 -7.31 -13.51 -1.68
C MET A 301 -7.15 -13.36 -0.18
N GLU A 302 -8.13 -13.85 0.57
CA GLU A 302 -7.98 -14.08 2.00
C GLU A 302 -7.22 -15.41 2.20
N ASN A 303 -6.30 -15.47 3.16
CA ASN A 303 -5.79 -16.73 3.74
C ASN A 303 -4.67 -17.53 3.04
N TRP A 304 -3.73 -16.91 2.32
CA TRP A 304 -2.51 -17.66 1.95
C TRP A 304 -1.66 -18.11 3.17
N ASN A 305 -1.87 -17.53 4.35
CA ASN A 305 -1.18 -17.95 5.58
C ASN A 305 -1.78 -19.20 6.25
N ARG A 306 -2.91 -19.76 5.76
CA ARG A 306 -3.55 -20.96 6.34
C ARG A 306 -3.37 -22.24 5.55
N GLU A 307 -2.93 -22.19 4.29
CA GLU A 307 -2.80 -23.39 3.43
C GLU A 307 -1.62 -24.32 3.82
N SER A 308 -1.00 -24.12 4.99
CA SER A 308 0.15 -24.91 5.48
C SER A 308 -0.17 -25.85 6.63
N LYS A 309 -1.38 -26.44 6.66
CA LYS A 309 -1.61 -27.66 7.45
C LYS A 309 -2.29 -28.70 6.58
N PRO A 310 -1.65 -29.85 6.28
CA PRO A 310 -2.40 -30.98 5.76
C PRO A 310 -3.46 -31.35 6.79
N ASP A 311 -4.70 -31.52 6.34
CA ASP A 311 -5.78 -32.11 7.13
C ASP A 311 -5.34 -33.49 7.62
N VAL A 312 -4.98 -33.57 8.90
CA VAL A 312 -4.86 -34.86 9.58
C VAL A 312 -6.28 -35.23 10.01
N SER A 313 -6.91 -36.06 9.20
CA SER A 313 -8.18 -36.72 9.52
C SER A 313 -8.06 -37.46 10.85
N PRO A 314 -9.02 -37.32 11.78
CA PRO A 314 -8.90 -37.87 13.13
C PRO A 314 -9.39 -39.32 13.15
N ASP A 315 -8.69 -40.24 12.49
CA ASP A 315 -9.00 -41.68 12.60
C ASP A 315 -7.74 -42.52 12.44
N ALA A 316 -7.09 -42.80 13.57
CA ALA A 316 -6.33 -44.03 13.81
C ALA A 316 -5.96 -44.11 15.30
N GLN A 317 -6.85 -44.69 16.10
CA GLN A 317 -6.46 -45.31 17.37
C GLN A 317 -5.70 -46.60 17.05
N SER A 318 -4.54 -46.82 17.70
CA SER A 318 -4.37 -47.91 18.67
C SER A 318 -2.90 -48.36 18.87
N HIS A 319 -2.63 -48.75 20.13
CA HIS A 319 -1.62 -49.70 20.63
C HIS A 319 -0.14 -49.29 20.86
N THR A 320 0.10 -48.86 22.11
CA THR A 320 1.06 -49.43 23.11
C THR A 320 2.49 -49.83 22.71
N THR A 321 3.51 -49.22 23.34
CA THR A 321 4.26 -49.79 24.49
C THR A 321 5.34 -48.82 25.01
N PRO A 322 5.76 -48.92 26.29
CA PRO A 322 6.64 -47.95 26.95
C PRO A 322 8.10 -48.42 26.99
N TYR A 323 9.07 -47.51 26.82
CA TYR A 323 10.44 -47.78 27.27
C TYR A 323 11.07 -46.58 27.98
N ARG A 324 11.63 -46.92 29.13
CA ARG A 324 12.27 -46.11 30.16
C ARG A 324 13.77 -46.05 29.87
N GLY A 325 14.39 -44.87 29.99
CA GLY A 325 15.84 -44.73 29.83
C GLY A 325 16.32 -43.33 30.20
N SER A 326 16.59 -43.13 31.49
CA SER A 326 17.23 -41.97 32.09
C SER A 326 18.75 -41.95 31.85
N SER A 327 19.35 -40.81 31.53
CA SER A 327 20.66 -40.39 32.08
C SER A 327 21.04 -38.93 31.81
N GLN A 328 21.18 -38.18 32.91
CA GLN A 328 22.19 -37.19 33.31
C GLN A 328 22.87 -36.22 32.31
N TYR A 329 22.74 -34.93 32.69
CA TYR A 329 23.65 -33.78 32.63
C TYR A 329 25.11 -33.98 32.18
N HIS A 330 25.59 -33.06 31.31
CA HIS A 330 26.60 -32.03 31.66
C HIS A 330 26.66 -30.92 30.57
N PRO A 331 26.92 -29.64 30.94
CA PRO A 331 27.02 -28.50 30.02
C PRO A 331 28.47 -28.21 29.61
N ALA A 332 28.69 -27.68 28.40
CA ALA A 332 29.99 -27.13 28.01
C ALA A 332 29.87 -25.91 27.07
N ASN A 333 30.44 -24.81 27.59
CA ASN A 333 31.00 -23.59 27.03
C ASN A 333 31.08 -23.33 25.51
N SER A 334 30.72 -22.08 25.20
CA SER A 334 31.47 -21.05 24.44
C SER A 334 32.72 -21.47 23.65
N ASP A 335 32.73 -21.20 22.34
CA ASP A 335 33.47 -20.06 21.75
C ASP A 335 33.58 -20.17 20.21
N ASN A 336 33.68 -18.98 19.59
CA ASN A 336 34.24 -18.69 18.26
C ASN A 336 33.47 -19.15 17.01
N TYR A 337 32.83 -18.20 16.32
CA TYR A 337 33.08 -18.02 14.88
C TYR A 337 33.08 -16.55 14.47
N SER A 338 34.10 -16.23 13.70
CA SER A 338 34.69 -14.92 13.49
C SER A 338 33.93 -14.04 12.49
N ARG A 339 34.02 -12.72 12.73
CA ARG A 339 33.80 -11.64 11.75
C ARG A 339 34.60 -11.91 10.46
N GLN A 340 33.91 -11.98 9.33
CA GLN A 340 34.48 -11.57 8.05
C GLN A 340 33.73 -10.33 7.57
N GLN A 341 34.44 -9.20 7.59
CA GLN A 341 34.07 -7.99 6.88
C GLN A 341 34.28 -8.24 5.39
N VAL A 342 33.20 -8.25 4.61
CA VAL A 342 33.28 -8.09 3.16
C VAL A 342 32.96 -6.63 2.87
N GLN A 343 33.99 -5.92 2.40
CA GLN A 343 33.86 -4.59 1.80
C GLN A 343 33.12 -4.76 0.46
N ASP A 344 31.90 -4.24 0.37
CA ASP A 344 31.20 -4.14 -0.91
C ASP A 344 31.32 -2.72 -1.45
N THR A 345 32.18 -2.56 -2.45
CA THR A 345 32.47 -1.33 -3.17
C THR A 345 31.71 -1.30 -4.48
N ARG A 346 30.39 -1.08 -4.46
CA ARG A 346 29.62 -0.64 -5.64
C ARG A 346 28.57 0.39 -5.26
N GLY A 347 28.70 1.58 -5.83
CA GLY A 347 27.79 2.71 -5.63
C GLY A 347 26.41 2.42 -6.19
N HIS A 348 25.50 1.94 -5.35
CA HIS A 348 24.08 2.04 -5.59
C HIS A 348 23.65 3.50 -5.37
N ALA A 349 23.06 4.12 -6.38
CA ALA A 349 22.31 5.35 -6.19
C ALA A 349 21.15 5.05 -5.22
N GLN A 350 21.36 5.33 -3.93
CA GLN A 350 20.40 5.07 -2.87
C GLN A 350 19.18 6.00 -3.02
N ASN A 351 17.99 5.42 -3.18
CA ASN A 351 16.73 6.14 -3.27
C ASN A 351 16.46 6.91 -1.94
N PRO A 352 16.33 8.25 -1.96
CA PRO A 352 16.17 9.08 -0.76
C PRO A 352 14.81 8.90 -0.06
N LEU A 353 13.86 8.15 -0.63
CA LEU A 353 12.51 7.98 -0.09
C LEU A 353 12.43 7.04 1.13
N TYR A 354 13.48 6.23 1.38
CA TYR A 354 13.53 5.28 2.49
C TYR A 354 14.90 5.27 3.18
N ARG A 355 15.25 6.38 3.85
CA ARG A 355 16.25 6.32 4.92
C ARG A 355 15.58 5.74 6.17
N ASN A 356 16.10 4.62 6.67
CA ASN A 356 15.86 4.18 8.05
C ASN A 356 16.33 5.30 9.00
N ILE A 357 15.41 5.89 9.79
CA ILE A 357 15.73 6.99 10.72
C ILE A 357 15.99 6.41 12.12
N PRO A 358 17.12 6.73 12.78
CA PRO A 358 17.44 6.22 14.12
C PRO A 358 16.64 6.87 15.27
N PRO A 359 16.54 6.19 16.44
CA PRO A 359 15.49 6.41 17.46
C PRO A 359 15.53 7.58 18.45
N SER A 360 16.58 8.40 18.51
CA SER A 360 17.08 8.77 19.85
C SER A 360 16.50 10.00 20.58
N ARG A 361 15.47 10.74 20.11
CA ARG A 361 15.13 12.05 20.76
C ARG A 361 13.66 12.52 20.78
N TYR A 362 12.68 11.64 21.03
CA TYR A 362 11.26 12.04 21.01
C TYR A 362 10.65 12.59 22.32
N PHE A 363 11.37 12.66 23.44
CA PHE A 363 10.85 13.31 24.65
C PHE A 363 11.94 14.14 25.34
N ASN A 364 11.85 15.46 25.13
CA ASN A 364 12.31 16.50 26.04
C ASN A 364 11.59 17.79 25.65
N SER A 365 10.43 18.01 26.28
CA SER A 365 9.85 19.29 26.72
C SER A 365 8.43 19.00 27.22
#